data_AF-A0A372RBD6-F1
#
_entry.id   AF-A0A372RBD6-F1
#
_cell.length_a   1.000
_cell.length_b   1.000
_cell.length_c   1.000
_cell.angle_alpha   90.00
_cell.angle_beta   90.00
_cell.angle_gamma   90.00
#
_symmetry.space_group_name_H-M   'P 1'
#
loop_
_entity.id
_entity.type
_entity.pdbx_description
1 polymer ?
#
loop_
_entity_poly.entity_id
_entity_poly.type
_entity_poly.pdbx_seq_one_letter_code
_entity_poly.pdbx_strand_id
1 'polypeptide(L)'
;TLRLPGCDTHSVGFHSDEGRKFHNEKYTGSKYAEKWGEINDVIGCGYCSNTGQVFFTKNGENLGIAYTGLFYDKWYPTIGSNGFCKLKVNFGQKGFKYKEANGMSVAGVISQELLNKVDESVEIDVNPY
;
A
#
# COMPACT_ATOMS: atom_id res chain seq x y z
N THR A 1 -3.95 24.56 -4.23
CA THR A 1 -2.66 23.84 -4.17
C THR A 1 -2.95 22.37 -4.06
N LEU A 2 -2.35 21.53 -4.92
CA LEU A 2 -2.50 20.07 -4.83
C LEU A 2 -1.63 19.59 -3.67
N ARG A 3 -2.22 18.85 -2.74
CA ARG A 3 -1.54 18.32 -1.54
C ARG A 3 -1.29 16.82 -1.71
N LEU A 4 -0.19 16.33 -1.14
CA LEU A 4 0.14 14.91 -1.16
C LEU A 4 -0.76 14.12 -0.18
N PRO A 5 -0.91 12.80 -0.35
CA PRO A 5 -1.68 11.96 0.58
C PRO A 5 -1.26 12.19 2.03
N GLY A 6 -2.21 12.23 2.95
CA GLY A 6 -2.00 12.57 4.35
C GLY A 6 -2.05 14.06 4.68
N CYS A 7 -2.00 14.95 3.69
CA CYS A 7 -2.00 16.41 3.93
C CYS A 7 -3.38 17.07 3.90
N ASP A 8 -4.42 16.33 3.52
CA ASP A 8 -5.82 16.76 3.61
C ASP A 8 -6.59 15.91 4.63
N THR A 9 -7.77 16.41 5.02
CA THR A 9 -8.65 15.75 5.99
C THR A 9 -9.06 14.36 5.55
N HIS A 10 -9.12 13.42 6.49
CA HIS A 10 -9.43 12.00 6.29
C HIS A 10 -8.43 11.28 5.37
N SER A 11 -7.18 11.75 5.34
CA SER A 11 -6.12 11.15 4.52
C SER A 11 -4.98 10.66 5.40
N VAL A 12 -4.34 9.56 5.00
CA VAL A 12 -3.10 9.06 5.60
C VAL A 12 -2.07 8.91 4.49
N GLY A 13 -0.82 9.29 4.77
CA GLY A 13 0.27 9.19 3.81
C GLY A 13 1.60 8.84 4.46
N PHE A 14 2.50 8.29 3.65
CA PHE A 14 3.90 8.03 3.99
C PHE A 14 4.76 8.60 2.87
N HIS A 15 5.58 9.60 3.19
CA HIS A 15 6.33 10.39 2.21
C HIS A 15 7.80 9.92 2.14
N SER A 16 8.36 9.98 0.94
CA SER A 16 9.65 9.38 0.58
C SER A 16 10.86 10.22 0.99
N ASP A 17 10.71 11.54 1.06
CA ASP A 17 11.76 12.52 1.29
C ASP A 17 12.49 12.32 2.63
N GLU A 18 11.72 12.25 3.71
CA GLU A 18 12.22 12.14 5.09
C GLU A 18 11.72 10.87 5.79
N GLY A 19 10.95 10.01 5.11
CA GLY A 19 10.36 8.82 5.73
C GLY A 19 9.31 9.18 6.78
N ARG A 20 8.52 10.23 6.53
CA ARG A 20 7.52 10.75 7.45
C ARG A 20 6.12 10.25 7.14
N LYS A 21 5.34 10.02 8.19
CA LYS A 21 3.91 9.75 8.09
C LYS A 21 3.10 11.02 8.29
N PHE A 22 1.96 11.09 7.62
CA PHE A 22 1.05 12.22 7.65
C PHE A 22 -0.38 11.74 7.88
N HIS A 23 -1.13 12.46 8.73
CA HIS A 23 -2.57 12.28 8.87
C HIS A 23 -3.25 13.61 9.16
N ASN A 24 -3.93 14.17 8.14
CA ASN A 24 -4.57 15.48 8.18
C ASN A 24 -3.58 16.64 8.47
N GLU A 25 -2.32 16.51 8.05
CA GLU A 25 -1.22 17.42 8.40
C GLU A 25 -0.68 18.17 7.19
N LYS A 26 -0.71 19.51 7.20
CA LYS A 26 -0.37 20.29 6.00
C LYS A 26 1.12 20.26 5.59
N TYR A 27 2.05 20.23 6.55
CA TYR A 27 3.46 20.54 6.26
C TYR A 27 4.48 19.70 7.01
N THR A 28 4.24 19.43 8.30
CA THR A 28 5.30 18.91 9.17
C THR A 28 5.32 17.40 9.26
N GLY A 29 4.18 16.69 9.26
CA GLY A 29 4.15 15.23 9.46
C GLY A 29 4.90 14.75 10.70
N SER A 30 5.07 13.45 10.86
CA SER A 30 5.81 12.85 11.98
C SER A 30 6.86 11.85 11.50
N LYS A 31 8.02 11.80 12.18
CA LYS A 31 9.04 10.76 11.92
C LYS A 31 8.41 9.37 12.08
N TYR A 32 8.76 8.47 11.18
CA TYR A 32 8.20 7.12 11.18
C TYR A 32 9.20 6.07 10.74
N ALA A 33 9.89 6.28 9.62
CA ALA A 33 10.91 5.37 9.13
C ALA A 33 12.06 6.15 8.49
N GLU A 34 13.04 5.42 7.95
CA GLU A 34 14.03 6.03 7.06
C GLU A 34 13.39 6.45 5.74
N LYS A 35 14.06 7.38 5.05
CA LYS A 35 13.68 7.77 3.69
C LYS A 35 13.71 6.59 2.72
N TRP A 36 12.99 6.72 1.61
CA TRP A 36 12.91 5.72 0.55
C TRP A 36 12.79 6.42 -0.80
N GLY A 37 12.79 5.65 -1.88
CA GLY A 37 12.70 6.16 -3.25
C GLY A 37 13.84 5.73 -4.16
N GLU A 38 14.65 4.77 -3.71
CA GLU A 38 15.66 4.14 -4.55
C GLU A 38 14.99 3.26 -5.62
N ILE A 39 15.69 3.01 -6.71
CA ILE A 39 15.20 2.08 -7.74
C ILE A 39 15.01 0.70 -7.09
N ASN A 40 13.82 0.12 -7.31
CA ASN A 40 13.36 -1.15 -6.74
C ASN A 40 12.91 -1.12 -5.27
N ASP A 41 12.87 0.04 -4.60
CA ASP A 41 12.15 0.12 -3.32
C ASP A 41 10.68 -0.29 -3.52
N VAL A 42 10.20 -1.19 -2.68
CA VAL A 42 8.80 -1.65 -2.67
C VAL A 42 8.13 -1.15 -1.40
N ILE A 43 7.15 -0.27 -1.55
CA ILE A 43 6.37 0.28 -0.43
C ILE A 43 4.98 -0.35 -0.42
N GLY A 44 4.58 -0.89 0.74
CA GLY A 44 3.22 -1.36 1.00
C GLY A 44 2.48 -0.43 1.95
N CYS A 45 1.15 -0.40 1.84
CA CYS A 45 0.24 0.29 2.75
C CYS A 45 -0.84 -0.71 3.19
N GLY A 46 -1.04 -0.86 4.49
CA GLY A 46 -2.00 -1.80 5.07
C GLY A 46 -2.97 -1.10 6.01
N TYR A 47 -4.23 -1.54 5.99
CA TYR A 47 -5.28 -1.11 6.91
C TYR A 47 -5.92 -2.33 7.58
N CYS A 48 -5.91 -2.35 8.90
CA CYS A 48 -6.57 -3.37 9.71
C CYS A 48 -7.90 -2.80 10.22
N SER A 49 -9.01 -3.14 9.55
CA SER A 49 -10.36 -2.64 9.90
C SER A 49 -10.77 -2.98 11.33
N ASN A 50 -10.42 -4.17 11.82
CA ASN A 50 -10.76 -4.63 13.17
C ASN A 50 -10.13 -3.78 14.28
N THR A 51 -8.96 -3.19 14.03
CA THR A 51 -8.20 -2.40 15.02
C THR A 51 -8.11 -0.92 14.67
N GLY A 52 -8.61 -0.51 13.50
CA GLY A 52 -8.48 0.85 12.99
C GLY A 52 -7.02 1.27 12.79
N GLN A 53 -6.12 0.31 12.52
CA GLN A 53 -4.69 0.56 12.41
C GLN A 53 -4.27 0.73 10.95
N VAL A 54 -3.42 1.72 10.69
CA VAL A 54 -2.71 1.86 9.42
C VAL A 54 -1.22 1.63 9.65
N PHE A 55 -0.59 0.88 8.75
CA PHE A 55 0.85 0.62 8.76
C PHE A 55 1.40 0.64 7.34
N PHE A 56 2.72 0.79 7.23
CA PHE A 56 3.42 0.70 5.95
C PHE A 56 4.52 -0.35 6.02
N THR A 57 4.95 -0.80 4.84
CA THR A 57 6.07 -1.73 4.70
C THR A 57 7.10 -1.17 3.73
N LYS A 58 8.37 -1.51 3.92
CA LYS A 58 9.46 -1.22 2.97
C LYS A 58 10.20 -2.52 2.66
N ASN A 59 10.31 -2.85 1.39
CA ASN A 59 11.03 -4.02 0.88
C ASN A 59 10.59 -5.36 1.48
N GLY A 60 9.34 -5.43 1.95
CA GLY A 60 8.75 -6.61 2.57
C GLY A 60 8.80 -6.63 4.09
N GLU A 61 9.38 -5.61 4.73
CA GLU A 61 9.44 -5.50 6.18
C GLU A 61 8.39 -4.51 6.71
N ASN A 62 7.74 -4.86 7.81
CA ASN A 62 6.75 -4.01 8.47
C ASN A 62 7.44 -2.89 9.28
N LEU A 63 7.08 -1.63 9.01
CA LEU A 63 7.67 -0.45 9.67
C LEU A 63 6.99 -0.09 11.00
N GLY A 64 6.07 -0.93 11.48
CA GLY A 64 5.28 -0.70 12.68
C GLY A 64 4.02 0.11 12.43
N ILE A 65 3.24 0.38 13.48
CA ILE A 65 1.97 1.09 13.35
C ILE A 65 2.22 2.58 13.08
N ALA A 66 1.64 3.10 12.00
CA ALA A 66 1.68 4.52 11.68
C ALA A 66 0.62 5.30 12.47
N TYR A 67 -0.62 4.82 12.46
CA TYR A 67 -1.75 5.42 13.17
C TYR A 67 -2.70 4.35 13.69
N THR A 68 -3.44 4.69 14.75
CA THR A 68 -4.47 3.87 15.39
C THR A 68 -5.78 4.65 15.47
N GLY A 69 -6.89 3.96 15.77
CA GLY A 69 -8.19 4.61 16.00
C GLY A 69 -8.87 5.15 14.74
N LEU A 70 -8.41 4.72 13.55
CA LEU A 70 -8.95 5.14 12.27
C LEU A 70 -10.02 4.16 11.80
N PHE A 71 -11.25 4.36 12.25
CA PHE A 71 -12.40 3.55 11.87
C PHE A 71 -13.18 4.25 10.76
N TYR A 72 -12.93 3.84 9.51
CA TYR A 72 -13.63 4.37 8.34
C TYR A 72 -14.19 3.22 7.53
N ASP A 73 -15.41 3.41 7.01
CA ASP A 73 -16.11 2.38 6.22
C ASP A 73 -15.41 2.10 4.88
N LYS A 74 -14.76 3.12 4.32
CA LYS A 74 -14.15 3.06 2.98
C LYS A 74 -12.83 3.81 2.96
N TRP A 75 -11.87 3.21 2.26
CA TRP A 75 -10.58 3.78 1.94
C TRP A 75 -10.35 3.79 0.43
N TYR A 76 -9.61 4.79 -0.04
CA TYR A 76 -9.27 4.96 -1.44
C TYR A 76 -7.73 4.96 -1.59
N PRO A 77 -7.15 3.94 -2.25
CA PRO A 77 -5.72 3.92 -2.53
C PRO A 77 -5.32 5.18 -3.31
N THR A 78 -4.33 5.91 -2.81
CA THR A 78 -3.90 7.18 -3.40
C THR A 78 -2.39 7.23 -3.50
N ILE A 79 -1.88 7.64 -4.66
CA ILE A 79 -0.46 7.91 -4.90
C ILE A 79 -0.34 9.37 -5.34
N GLY A 80 0.57 10.11 -4.72
CA GLY A 80 0.93 11.48 -5.12
C GLY A 80 2.43 11.59 -5.32
N SER A 81 2.85 12.46 -6.24
CA SER A 81 4.27 12.74 -6.47
C SER A 81 4.47 14.24 -6.69
N ASN A 82 5.58 14.77 -6.17
CA ASN A 82 6.04 16.14 -6.37
C ASN A 82 7.01 16.26 -7.55
N GLY A 83 7.21 15.19 -8.33
CA GLY A 83 8.10 15.16 -9.48
C GLY A 83 7.79 14.00 -10.43
N PHE A 84 8.69 13.76 -11.40
CA PHE A 84 8.56 12.63 -12.30
C PHE A 84 8.88 11.32 -11.58
N CYS A 85 7.98 10.34 -11.66
CA CYS A 85 8.24 8.98 -11.19
C CYS A 85 7.60 7.95 -12.12
N LYS A 86 8.13 6.72 -12.07
CA LYS A 86 7.55 5.54 -12.73
C LYS A 86 7.32 4.49 -11.66
N LEU A 87 6.11 3.95 -11.62
CA LEU A 87 5.68 3.02 -10.58
C LEU A 87 5.04 1.80 -11.21
N LYS A 88 5.16 0.66 -10.52
CA LYS A 88 4.33 -0.53 -10.74
C LYS A 88 3.46 -0.70 -9.51
N VAL A 89 2.17 -0.92 -9.71
CA VAL A 89 1.19 -1.06 -8.61
C VAL A 89 0.68 -2.49 -8.58
N ASN A 90 0.53 -3.05 -7.38
CA ASN A 90 -0.05 -4.36 -7.12
C ASN A 90 -1.16 -4.21 -6.08
N PHE A 91 -2.40 -4.51 -6.47
CA PHE A 91 -3.59 -4.49 -5.61
C PHE A 91 -4.01 -5.89 -5.14
N GLY A 92 -3.15 -6.89 -5.36
CA GLY A 92 -3.39 -8.30 -5.03
C GLY A 92 -3.43 -9.22 -6.25
N GLN A 93 -3.17 -8.71 -7.46
CA GLN A 93 -3.11 -9.55 -8.67
C GLN A 93 -1.86 -10.44 -8.72
N LYS A 94 -0.85 -10.13 -7.90
CA LYS A 94 0.38 -10.91 -7.72
C LYS A 94 0.71 -10.98 -6.23
N GLY A 95 1.58 -11.91 -5.85
CA GLY A 95 2.12 -11.95 -4.49
C GLY A 95 2.74 -10.61 -4.08
N PHE A 96 2.49 -10.19 -2.84
CA PHE A 96 3.11 -9.02 -2.24
C PHE A 96 4.53 -9.33 -1.76
N LYS A 97 5.36 -8.28 -1.70
CA LYS A 97 6.70 -8.37 -1.09
C LYS A 97 6.61 -8.61 0.42
N TYR A 98 5.62 -8.00 1.08
CA TYR A 98 5.24 -8.33 2.46
C TYR A 98 4.38 -9.59 2.44
N LYS A 99 4.96 -10.72 2.87
CA LYS A 99 4.38 -12.05 2.63
C LYS A 99 3.08 -12.30 3.39
N GLU A 100 2.93 -11.67 4.54
CA GLU A 100 1.77 -11.73 5.42
C GLU A 100 0.53 -11.08 4.78
N ALA A 101 0.71 -10.28 3.72
CA ALA A 101 -0.40 -9.75 2.93
C ALA A 101 -0.86 -10.67 1.79
N ASN A 102 -0.18 -11.78 1.53
CA ASN A 102 -0.61 -12.72 0.50
C ASN A 102 -1.96 -13.34 0.87
N GLY A 103 -2.87 -13.41 -0.10
CA GLY A 103 -4.27 -13.77 0.12
C GLY A 103 -5.17 -12.58 0.49
N MET A 104 -4.64 -11.36 0.53
CA MET A 104 -5.44 -10.13 0.68
C MET A 104 -5.49 -9.32 -0.63
N SER A 105 -6.49 -8.46 -0.76
CA SER A 105 -6.64 -7.48 -1.84
C SER A 105 -7.23 -6.17 -1.31
N VAL A 106 -7.32 -5.17 -2.18
CA VAL A 106 -8.05 -3.92 -1.88
C VAL A 106 -9.55 -4.13 -1.60
N ALA A 107 -10.13 -5.26 -2.01
CA ALA A 107 -11.52 -5.63 -1.72
C ALA A 107 -11.66 -6.46 -0.43
N GLY A 108 -10.56 -6.71 0.29
CA GLY A 108 -10.50 -7.59 1.45
C GLY A 108 -9.82 -8.93 1.13
N VAL A 109 -10.07 -9.93 1.98
CA VAL A 109 -9.50 -11.27 1.83
C VAL A 109 -9.93 -11.87 0.49
N ILE A 110 -8.95 -12.32 -0.30
CA ILE A 110 -9.21 -13.12 -1.49
C ILE A 110 -9.51 -14.53 -1.00
N SER A 111 -10.68 -15.06 -1.34
CA SER A 111 -11.00 -16.44 -0.97
C SER A 111 -10.03 -17.41 -1.64
N GLN A 112 -9.69 -18.50 -0.95
CA GLN A 112 -8.85 -19.57 -1.51
C GLN A 112 -9.44 -20.11 -2.83
N GLU A 113 -10.76 -20.12 -2.96
CA GLU A 113 -11.46 -20.49 -4.19
C GLU A 113 -11.13 -19.57 -5.37
N LEU A 114 -11.00 -18.25 -5.13
CA LEU A 114 -10.60 -17.29 -6.16
C LEU A 114 -9.11 -17.41 -6.50
N LEU A 115 -8.25 -17.68 -5.50
CA LEU A 115 -6.83 -17.93 -5.74
C LEU A 115 -6.62 -19.15 -6.63
N ASN A 116 -7.33 -20.26 -6.35
CA ASN A 116 -7.25 -21.49 -7.13
C ASN A 116 -7.71 -21.28 -8.59
N LYS A 117 -8.74 -20.45 -8.82
CA LYS A 117 -9.22 -20.11 -10.17
C LYS A 117 -8.21 -19.28 -10.98
N VAL A 118 -7.37 -18.48 -10.33
CA VAL A 118 -6.31 -17.73 -11.02
C VAL A 118 -5.22 -18.69 -11.48
N ASP A 119 -4.77 -19.62 -10.63
CA ASP A 119 -3.74 -20.59 -10.99
C ASP A 119 -4.18 -21.52 -12.13
N GLU A 120 -5.46 -21.95 -12.15
CA GLU A 120 -6.02 -22.73 -13.26
C GLU A 120 -6.12 -21.94 -14.58
N SER A 121 -6.28 -20.61 -14.52
CA SER A 121 -6.42 -19.76 -15.72
C SER A 121 -5.10 -19.41 -16.43
N VAL A 122 -3.95 -19.83 -15.90
CA VAL A 122 -2.62 -19.52 -16.45
C VAL A 122 -2.10 -20.56 -17.45
N GLU A 123 -2.79 -21.68 -17.67
CA GLU A 123 -2.51 -22.57 -18.81
C GLU A 123 -3.19 -22.05 -20.09
N ILE A 124 -2.66 -20.97 -20.66
CA ILE A 124 -2.87 -20.68 -22.07
C ILE A 124 -1.67 -21.28 -22.81
N ASP A 125 -1.87 -22.43 -23.44
CA ASP A 125 -0.91 -22.93 -24.42
C ASP A 125 -0.82 -21.90 -25.55
N VAL A 126 0.25 -21.08 -25.51
CA VAL A 126 0.52 -20.07 -26.53
C VAL A 126 1.14 -20.67 -27.79
N ASN A 127 1.10 -21.99 -27.96
CA ASN A 127 1.59 -22.64 -29.16
C ASN A 127 0.47 -23.34 -29.93
N PRO A 128 -0.30 -22.62 -30.76
CA PRO A 128 -1.26 -23.27 -31.64
C PRO A 128 -0.58 -24.11 -32.73
N TYR A 129 0.71 -23.89 -33.05
CA TYR A 129 1.57 -24.72 -33.92
C TYR A 129 3.05 -24.44 -33.65
#